data_AF-A0A3E2TAS5-F1
#
_entry.id   AF-A0A3E2TAS5-F1
#
_cell.length_a   1.000
_cell.length_b   1.000
_cell.length_c   1.000
_cell.angle_alpha   90.00
_cell.angle_beta   90.00
_cell.angle_gamma   90.00
#
_symmetry.space_group_name_H-M   'P 1'
#
loop_
_entity.id
_entity.type
_entity.pdbx_description
1 polymer ?
#
loop_
_entity_poly.entity_id
_entity_poly.type
_entity_poly.pdbx_seq_one_letter_code
_entity_poly.pdbx_strand_id
1 'polypeptide(L)'
;MAARNFKLFLGCLGNGVTVCNSAVMEDGDFKKVAHISNEGKITWYVGEDYPPADALASIRACAEQERVKYETWLNSLSPAARREYQLERLPLPEFLEELRKAKEERKGA
;
A
#
# COMPACT_ATOMS: atom_id res chain seq x y z
N MET A 1 21.73 -8.38 -11.21
CA MET A 1 21.74 -7.89 -12.62
C MET A 1 20.31 -7.59 -13.01
N ALA A 2 20.04 -6.39 -13.52
CA ALA A 2 18.72 -6.02 -14.03
C ALA A 2 18.28 -6.97 -15.15
N ALA A 3 16.99 -7.29 -15.19
CA ALA A 3 16.46 -8.17 -16.22
C ALA A 3 16.70 -7.57 -17.62
N ARG A 4 17.38 -8.32 -18.50
CA ARG A 4 17.68 -7.88 -19.88
C ARG A 4 16.42 -7.56 -20.70
N ASN A 5 15.29 -8.20 -20.36
CA ASN A 5 13.99 -7.95 -20.94
C ASN A 5 13.02 -7.59 -19.79
N PHE A 6 12.75 -6.30 -19.61
CA PHE A 6 11.79 -5.81 -18.63
C PHE A 6 10.72 -4.97 -19.33
N LYS A 7 9.46 -5.41 -19.24
CA LYS A 7 8.32 -4.66 -19.72
C LYS A 7 7.33 -4.49 -18.57
N LEU A 8 7.34 -3.28 -18.00
CA LEU A 8 6.50 -2.92 -16.87
C LEU A 8 5.02 -3.09 -17.24
N PHE A 9 4.31 -3.88 -16.45
CA PHE A 9 2.87 -4.02 -16.52
C PHE A 9 2.29 -3.72 -15.13
N LEU A 10 1.34 -2.80 -15.08
CA LEU A 10 0.64 -2.41 -13.86
C LEU A 10 -0.81 -2.87 -13.98
N GLY A 11 -1.23 -3.78 -13.13
CA GLY A 11 -2.61 -4.26 -13.06
C GLY A 11 -3.27 -3.87 -11.75
N CYS A 12 -4.37 -3.12 -11.79
CA CYS A 12 -5.18 -2.85 -10.61
C CYS A 12 -5.99 -4.10 -10.25
N LEU A 13 -5.62 -4.78 -9.16
CA LEU A 13 -6.25 -6.02 -8.71
C LEU A 13 -6.68 -5.88 -7.25
N GLY A 14 -7.97 -5.61 -7.03
CA GLY A 14 -8.56 -5.51 -5.70
C GLY A 14 -7.98 -4.35 -4.88
N ASN A 15 -7.29 -4.68 -3.80
CA ASN A 15 -6.83 -3.73 -2.76
C ASN A 15 -5.53 -2.98 -3.12
N GLY A 16 -5.14 -2.95 -4.39
CA GLY A 16 -3.90 -2.33 -4.80
C GLY A 16 -3.51 -2.56 -6.26
N VAL A 17 -2.30 -2.14 -6.59
CA VAL A 17 -1.68 -2.28 -7.90
C VAL A 17 -0.64 -3.39 -7.87
N THR A 18 -0.83 -4.40 -8.71
CA THR A 18 0.15 -5.46 -8.92
C THR A 18 1.08 -5.08 -10.05
N VAL A 19 2.39 -5.11 -9.77
CA VAL A 19 3.45 -4.83 -10.72
C VAL A 19 3.99 -6.14 -11.25
N CYS A 20 3.95 -6.32 -12.57
CA CYS A 20 4.47 -7.50 -13.24
C CYS A 20 5.49 -7.14 -14.32
N ASN A 21 6.42 -8.04 -14.60
CA ASN A 21 7.24 -8.01 -15.80
C ASN A 21 6.57 -8.87 -16.88
N SER A 22 5.88 -8.21 -17.82
CA SER A 22 5.19 -8.89 -18.93
C SER A 22 6.13 -9.52 -19.96
N ALA A 23 7.42 -9.20 -19.92
CA ALA A 23 8.43 -9.82 -20.79
C ALA A 23 8.88 -11.20 -20.30
N VAL A 24 8.48 -11.60 -19.09
CA VAL A 24 8.81 -12.90 -18.49
C VAL A 24 7.52 -13.58 -18.05
N MET A 25 7.24 -14.76 -18.61
CA MET A 25 6.18 -15.64 -18.13
C MET A 25 6.76 -16.68 -17.18
N GLU A 26 6.11 -16.84 -16.03
CA GLU A 26 6.44 -17.81 -14.98
C GLU A 26 5.15 -18.54 -14.62
N ASP A 27 5.14 -19.87 -14.76
CA ASP A 27 3.97 -20.72 -14.50
C ASP A 27 2.67 -20.33 -15.23
N GLY A 28 2.80 -19.75 -16.43
CA GLY A 28 1.66 -19.33 -17.25
C GLY A 28 1.10 -17.94 -16.91
N ASP A 29 1.71 -17.23 -15.96
CA ASP A 29 1.39 -15.86 -15.58
C ASP A 29 2.57 -14.91 -15.83
N PHE A 30 2.33 -13.60 -15.87
CA PHE A 30 3.42 -12.63 -15.89
C PHE A 30 4.16 -12.65 -14.55
N LYS A 31 5.50 -12.61 -14.60
CA LYS A 31 6.33 -12.61 -13.39
C LYS A 31 5.97 -11.42 -12.49
N LYS A 32 5.50 -11.70 -11.28
CA LYS A 32 5.16 -10.67 -10.29
C LYS A 32 6.44 -10.07 -9.72
N VAL A 33 6.52 -8.74 -9.75
CA VAL A 33 7.68 -7.94 -9.32
C VAL A 33 7.40 -7.33 -7.95
N ALA A 34 6.26 -6.69 -7.80
CA ALA A 34 5.87 -6.03 -6.56
C ALA A 34 4.34 -5.92 -6.45
N HIS A 35 3.88 -5.60 -5.25
CA HIS A 35 2.50 -5.21 -4.99
C HIS A 35 2.49 -3.88 -4.24
N ILE A 36 1.71 -2.93 -4.72
CA ILE A 36 1.49 -1.62 -4.13
C ILE A 36 0.11 -1.67 -3.47
N SER A 37 0.03 -1.50 -2.15
CA SER A 37 -1.27 -1.38 -1.48
C SER A 37 -1.97 -0.07 -1.85
N ASN A 38 -3.27 0.02 -1.58
CA ASN A 38 -4.04 1.27 -1.65
C ASN A 38 -3.40 2.43 -0.88
N GLU A 39 -2.70 2.16 0.24
CA GLU A 39 -1.94 3.17 1.00
C GLU A 39 -0.63 3.61 0.32
N GLY A 40 -0.27 3.02 -0.82
CA GLY A 40 1.02 3.24 -1.47
C GLY A 40 2.18 2.46 -0.87
N LYS A 41 1.94 1.44 -0.03
CA LYS A 41 3.02 0.60 0.50
C LYS A 41 3.45 -0.42 -0.55
N ILE A 42 4.72 -0.38 -0.93
CA ILE A 42 5.30 -1.31 -1.90
C ILE A 42 5.84 -2.55 -1.18
N THR A 43 5.40 -3.72 -1.62
CA THR A 43 5.90 -5.04 -1.20
C THR A 43 6.59 -5.69 -2.39
N TRP A 44 7.89 -5.90 -2.32
CA TRP A 44 8.68 -6.47 -3.41
C TRP A 44 8.69 -8.01 -3.32
N TYR A 45 8.49 -8.68 -4.45
CA TYR A 45 8.60 -10.14 -4.59
C TYR A 45 9.92 -10.57 -5.25
N VAL A 46 10.67 -9.60 -5.78
CA VAL A 46 11.97 -9.80 -6.42
C VAL A 46 13.03 -9.00 -5.67
N GLY A 47 14.31 -9.36 -5.87
CA GLY A 47 15.43 -8.58 -5.34
C GLY A 47 15.48 -7.16 -5.93
N GLU A 48 16.05 -6.21 -5.18
CA GLU A 48 16.12 -4.79 -5.54
C GLU A 48 16.88 -4.54 -6.86
N ASP A 49 17.79 -5.43 -7.23
CA ASP A 49 18.58 -5.35 -8.46
C ASP A 49 17.85 -5.84 -9.73
N TYR A 50 16.59 -6.29 -9.60
CA TYR A 50 15.84 -6.88 -10.70
C TYR A 50 15.21 -5.85 -11.66
N PRO A 51 14.40 -4.88 -11.17
CA PRO A 51 13.79 -3.89 -12.04
C PRO A 51 14.82 -2.82 -12.43
N PRO A 52 14.82 -2.37 -13.70
CA PRO A 52 15.67 -1.24 -14.11
C PRO A 52 15.22 0.07 -13.44
N ALA A 53 16.11 1.07 -13.40
CA ALA A 53 15.90 2.30 -12.64
C ALA A 53 14.68 3.12 -13.10
N ASP A 54 14.35 3.09 -14.39
CA ASP A 54 13.16 3.70 -15.00
C ASP A 54 11.87 3.03 -14.52
N ALA A 55 11.86 1.69 -14.45
CA ALA A 55 10.75 0.93 -13.89
C ALA A 55 10.60 1.18 -12.39
N LEU A 56 11.70 1.22 -11.64
CA LEU A 56 11.71 1.57 -10.22
C LEU A 56 11.09 2.96 -9.98
N ALA A 57 11.47 3.96 -10.78
CA ALA A 57 10.90 5.31 -10.70
C ALA A 57 9.39 5.30 -10.98
N SER A 58 8.96 4.53 -11.98
CA SER A 58 7.54 4.40 -12.35
C SER A 58 6.71 3.72 -11.26
N ILE A 59 7.25 2.65 -10.64
CA ILE A 59 6.61 1.93 -9.53
C ILE A 59 6.47 2.85 -8.31
N ARG A 60 7.52 3.62 -7.97
CA ARG A 60 7.48 4.60 -6.87
C ARG A 60 6.48 5.72 -7.14
N ALA A 61 6.42 6.23 -8.36
CA ALA A 61 5.43 7.24 -8.75
C ALA A 61 4.00 6.70 -8.66
N CYS A 62 3.78 5.44 -9.04
CA CYS A 62 2.48 4.78 -8.89
C CYS A 62 2.10 4.61 -7.41
N ALA A 63 3.05 4.18 -6.58
CA ALA A 63 2.84 4.05 -5.14
C ALA A 63 2.46 5.39 -4.48
N GLU A 64 3.14 6.46 -4.86
CA GLU A 64 2.82 7.80 -4.40
C GLU A 64 1.44 8.25 -4.87
N GLN A 65 1.06 7.95 -6.12
CA GLN A 65 -0.28 8.25 -6.61
C GLN A 65 -1.37 7.52 -5.80
N GLU A 66 -1.17 6.24 -5.48
CA GLU A 66 -2.11 5.48 -4.66
C GLU A 66 -2.19 6.06 -3.24
N ARG A 67 -1.06 6.40 -2.62
CA ARG A 67 -1.01 7.10 -1.33
C ARG A 67 -1.81 8.40 -1.35
N VAL A 68 -1.62 9.24 -2.36
CA VAL A 68 -2.34 10.52 -2.49
C VAL A 68 -3.84 10.31 -2.67
N LYS A 69 -4.25 9.32 -3.48
CA LYS A 69 -5.68 8.96 -3.62
C LYS A 69 -6.26 8.51 -2.27
N TYR A 70 -5.54 7.65 -1.56
CA TYR A 70 -5.92 7.15 -0.26
C TYR A 70 -6.06 8.27 0.78
N GLU A 71 -5.09 9.18 0.85
CA GLU A 71 -5.14 10.33 1.76
C GLU A 71 -6.27 11.29 1.40
N THR A 72 -6.49 11.53 0.10
CA THR A 72 -7.60 12.37 -0.37
C THR A 72 -8.94 11.78 0.04
N TRP A 73 -9.11 10.46 -0.14
CA TRP A 73 -10.29 9.75 0.33
C TRP A 73 -10.42 9.80 1.86
N LEU A 74 -9.35 9.54 2.60
CA LEU A 74 -9.37 9.58 4.07
C LEU A 74 -9.73 10.97 4.62
N ASN A 75 -9.28 12.03 3.95
CA ASN A 75 -9.57 13.41 4.30
C ASN A 75 -10.97 13.87 3.86
N SER A 76 -11.64 13.15 2.95
CA SER A 76 -13.02 13.46 2.57
C SER A 76 -14.05 12.86 3.53
N LEU A 77 -13.64 11.92 4.38
CA LEU A 77 -14.48 11.33 5.43
C LEU A 77 -14.80 12.35 6.53
N SER A 78 -15.97 12.19 7.17
CA SER A 78 -16.31 12.95 8.38
C SER A 78 -15.33 12.62 9.52
N PRO A 79 -15.13 13.53 10.49
CA PRO A 79 -14.23 13.26 11.62
C PRO A 79 -14.56 11.96 12.38
N ALA A 80 -15.84 11.64 12.52
CA ALA A 80 -16.29 10.40 13.17
C ALA A 80 -15.95 9.16 12.33
N ALA A 81 -16.28 9.17 11.03
CA ALA A 81 -16.00 8.05 10.13
C ALA A 81 -14.49 7.81 9.96
N ARG A 82 -13.70 8.89 9.88
CA ARG A 82 -12.24 8.80 9.85
C ARG A 82 -11.70 8.17 11.13
N ARG A 83 -12.21 8.56 12.29
CA ARG A 83 -11.79 8.02 13.59
C ARG A 83 -12.16 6.54 13.72
N GLU A 84 -13.38 6.17 13.34
CA GLU A 84 -13.83 4.77 13.30
C GLU A 84 -12.90 3.93 12.42
N TYR A 85 -12.68 4.37 11.18
CA TYR A 85 -11.79 3.70 10.24
C TYR A 85 -10.35 3.57 10.76
N GLN A 86 -9.84 4.57 11.48
CA GLN A 86 -8.51 4.49 12.12
C GLN A 86 -8.51 3.47 13.27
N LEU A 87 -9.53 3.49 14.13
CA LEU A 87 -9.64 2.58 15.29
C LEU A 87 -9.73 1.11 14.86
N GLU A 88 -10.46 0.80 13.79
CA GLU A 88 -10.57 -0.56 13.24
C GLU A 88 -9.23 -1.14 12.75
N ARG A 89 -8.27 -0.27 12.44
CA ARG A 89 -6.96 -0.65 11.87
C ARG A 89 -5.82 -0.55 12.87
N LEU A 90 -6.09 -0.06 14.08
CA LEU A 90 -5.09 -0.04 15.15
C LEU A 90 -4.74 -1.46 15.59
N PRO A 91 -3.45 -1.73 15.86
CA PRO A 91 -3.07 -2.90 16.64
C PRO A 91 -3.83 -2.94 17.96
N LEU A 92 -4.26 -4.14 18.38
CA LEU A 92 -5.02 -4.33 19.63
C LEU A 92 -4.41 -3.63 20.86
N PRO A 93 -3.08 -3.63 21.09
CA PRO A 93 -2.49 -2.92 22.21
C PRO A 93 -2.76 -1.41 22.19
N GLU A 94 -2.63 -0.78 21.03
CA GLU A 94 -2.85 0.66 20.85
C GLU A 94 -4.33 1.01 21.01
N PHE A 95 -5.22 0.16 20.49
CA PHE A 95 -6.66 0.29 20.69
C PHE A 95 -7.05 0.24 22.18
N LEU A 96 -6.46 -0.68 22.95
CA LEU A 96 -6.70 -0.78 24.39
C LEU A 96 -6.21 0.45 25.17
N GLU A 97 -5.08 1.04 24.77
CA GLU A 97 -4.60 2.29 25.37
C GLU A 97 -5.54 3.46 25.10
N GLU A 98 -6.09 3.57 23.89
CA GLU A 98 -7.09 4.60 23.57
C GLU A 98 -8.37 4.43 24.40
N LEU A 99 -8.83 3.19 24.62
CA LEU A 99 -9.96 2.91 25.51
C LEU A 99 -9.66 3.27 26.97
N ARG A 100 -8.41 3.06 27.44
CA ARG A 100 -7.98 3.46 28.78
C ARG A 100 -8.01 4.97 28.94
N LYS A 101 -7.44 5.73 27.98
CA LYS A 101 -7.48 7.20 27.99
C LYS A 101 -8.90 7.73 28.03
N ALA A 102 -9.77 7.23 27.15
CA ALA A 102 -11.17 7.65 27.10
C ALA A 102 -11.92 7.37 28.42
N LYS A 103 -11.58 6.27 29.11
CA LYS A 103 -12.15 5.94 30.42
C LYS A 103 -11.69 6.90 31.52
N GLU A 104 -10.42 7.30 31.51
CA GLU A 104 -9.88 8.24 32.50
C GLU A 104 -10.37 9.67 32.28
N GLU A 105 -10.47 10.13 31.03
CA GLU A 105 -11.08 11.42 30.67
C GLU A 105 -12.53 11.53 31.17
N ARG A 106 -13.30 10.43 31.08
CA ARG A 106 -14.69 10.38 31.55
C ARG A 106 -14.83 10.32 33.08
N LYS A 107 -13.78 9.93 33.81
CA LYS A 107 -13.77 9.94 35.29
C LYS A 107 -13.28 11.26 35.87
N GLY A 108 -12.53 12.04 35.09
CA GLY A 108 -11.99 13.34 35.48
C GLY A 108 -12.91 14.53 35.18
N ALA A 109 -14.04 14.31 34.50
CA ALA A 109 -15.08 15.30 34.18
C ALA A 109 -16.32 15.09 35.06
#